data_AF-A0A7Y4VY22-F1
#
_entry.id   AF-A0A7Y4VY22-F1
#
_cell.length_a   1.000
_cell.length_b   1.000
_cell.length_c   1.000
_cell.angle_alpha   90.00
_cell.angle_beta   90.00
_cell.angle_gamma   90.00
#
_symmetry.space_group_name_H-M   'P 1'
#
loop_
_entity.id
_entity.type
_entity.pdbx_description
1 polymer ?
#
loop_
_entity_poly.entity_id
_entity_poly.type
_entity_poly.pdbx_seq_one_letter_code
_entity_poly.pdbx_strand_id
1 'polypeptide(L)'
;MAGIADELAKLPSELTGFRGQLLEAFSLPGDPASWEDGEDYARAVVPAELVRILVDAFHPLLKGRVIRVLWREAMRRRDRTVLGQASVAAGKIRYFSKAHFLLVFNWTAWRTLTPVQRVALVDHELTHCVVDSEKDRATLVSHDIEEFGSIVRRYGFWLPDLEDFSKVVAATQLTLGLGSSEGTA
;
A
#
# COMPACT_ATOMS: atom_id res chain seq x y z
N MET A 1 -14.24 -14.52 15.68
CA MET A 1 -13.48 -13.59 14.80
C MET A 1 -13.72 -12.20 15.33
N ALA A 2 -12.66 -11.40 15.50
CA ALA A 2 -12.80 -10.00 15.90
C ALA A 2 -13.57 -9.23 14.82
N GLY A 3 -14.44 -8.30 15.22
CA GLY A 3 -15.19 -7.48 14.27
C GLY A 3 -14.27 -6.50 13.54
N ILE A 4 -14.74 -5.93 12.43
CA ILE A 4 -13.98 -4.89 11.69
C ILE A 4 -13.59 -3.74 12.62
N ALA A 5 -14.50 -3.30 13.49
CA ALA A 5 -14.22 -2.25 14.47
C ALA A 5 -13.08 -2.60 15.44
N ASP A 6 -13.03 -3.84 15.92
CA ASP A 6 -11.96 -4.32 16.83
C ASP A 6 -10.61 -4.35 16.13
N GLU A 7 -10.58 -4.74 14.85
CA GLU A 7 -9.38 -4.71 14.03
C GLU A 7 -8.92 -3.27 13.78
N LEU A 8 -9.83 -2.37 13.43
CA LEU A 8 -9.50 -0.95 13.20
C LEU A 8 -9.01 -0.24 14.47
N ALA A 9 -9.29 -0.76 15.67
CA ALA A 9 -8.73 -0.24 16.91
C ALA A 9 -7.20 -0.44 17.01
N LYS A 10 -6.64 -1.40 16.26
CA LYS A 10 -5.20 -1.72 16.22
C LYS A 10 -4.41 -0.85 15.25
N LEU A 11 -5.08 0.01 14.49
CA LEU A 11 -4.43 0.90 13.53
C LEU A 11 -3.54 1.97 14.21
N PRO A 12 -2.57 2.54 13.47
CA PRO A 12 -1.76 3.66 13.93
C PRO A 12 -2.63 4.79 14.52
N SER A 13 -2.12 5.47 15.55
CA SER A 13 -2.87 6.51 16.26
C SER A 13 -3.25 7.69 15.35
N GLU A 14 -2.46 7.94 14.32
CA GLU A 14 -2.68 8.94 13.27
C GLU A 14 -3.97 8.67 12.48
N LEU A 15 -4.45 7.42 12.42
CA LEU A 15 -5.72 7.06 11.79
C LEU A 15 -6.92 7.13 12.73
N THR A 16 -6.74 7.50 14.00
CA THR A 16 -7.84 7.56 14.97
C THR A 16 -8.97 8.48 14.50
N GLY A 17 -8.63 9.66 13.95
CA GLY A 17 -9.60 10.61 13.39
C GLY A 17 -10.33 10.12 12.12
N PHE A 18 -9.82 9.06 11.49
CA PHE A 18 -10.37 8.49 10.26
C PHE A 18 -11.17 7.20 10.49
N ARG A 19 -11.26 6.69 11.72
CA ARG A 19 -11.90 5.40 12.03
C ARG A 19 -13.34 5.27 11.53
N GLY A 20 -14.13 6.34 11.63
CA GLY A 20 -15.50 6.36 11.10
C GLY A 20 -15.53 6.16 9.58
N GLN A 21 -14.67 6.88 8.85
CA GLN A 21 -14.54 6.77 7.39
C GLN A 21 -14.02 5.39 6.98
N LEU A 22 -13.09 4.82 7.73
CA LEU A 22 -12.58 3.47 7.48
C LEU A 22 -13.67 2.42 7.66
N LEU A 23 -14.46 2.52 8.73
CA LEU A 23 -15.58 1.59 8.98
C LEU A 23 -16.65 1.69 7.88
N GLU A 24 -16.98 2.91 7.47
CA GLU A 24 -17.90 3.16 6.36
C GLU A 24 -17.36 2.55 5.06
N ALA A 25 -16.08 2.80 4.74
CA ALA A 25 -15.43 2.26 3.55
C ALA A 25 -15.54 0.73 3.47
N PHE A 26 -15.29 0.01 4.58
CA PHE A 26 -15.43 -1.45 4.63
C PHE A 26 -16.87 -1.96 4.50
N SER A 27 -17.87 -1.08 4.64
CA SER A 27 -19.29 -1.42 4.53
C SER A 27 -19.87 -1.09 3.14
N LEU A 28 -19.08 -0.48 2.25
CA LEU A 28 -19.56 -0.08 0.94
C LEU A 28 -19.83 -1.27 0.01
N PRO A 29 -20.94 -1.24 -0.75
CA PRO A 29 -21.19 -2.23 -1.79
C PRO A 29 -20.35 -1.93 -3.04
N GLY A 30 -20.19 -2.94 -3.91
CA GLY A 30 -19.67 -2.77 -5.26
C GLY A 30 -18.32 -3.40 -5.54
N ASP A 31 -17.67 -3.97 -4.52
CA ASP A 31 -16.64 -4.98 -4.77
C ASP A 31 -17.29 -6.32 -5.18
N PRO A 32 -16.67 -7.07 -6.10
CA PRO A 32 -17.23 -8.34 -6.56
C PRO A 32 -17.27 -9.36 -5.42
N ALA A 33 -18.42 -10.01 -5.25
CA ALA A 33 -18.60 -11.12 -4.29
C ALA A 33 -17.98 -12.43 -4.81
N SER A 34 -17.91 -12.58 -6.13
CA SER A 34 -17.24 -13.65 -6.87
C SER A 34 -16.56 -13.06 -8.10
N TRP A 35 -15.55 -13.74 -8.62
CA TRP A 35 -14.95 -13.36 -9.90
C TRP A 35 -15.79 -13.88 -11.07
N GLU A 36 -15.97 -13.08 -12.11
CA GLU A 36 -16.71 -13.46 -13.32
C GLU A 36 -15.72 -14.01 -14.36
N ASP A 37 -16.06 -15.15 -14.97
CA ASP A 37 -15.23 -15.80 -15.98
C ASP A 37 -15.00 -14.87 -17.19
N GLY A 38 -13.73 -14.67 -17.54
CA GLY A 38 -13.33 -13.88 -18.72
C GLY A 38 -13.02 -12.41 -18.44
N GLU A 39 -13.25 -11.91 -17.24
CA GLU A 39 -12.86 -10.55 -16.85
C GLU A 39 -11.42 -10.50 -16.31
N ASP A 40 -10.58 -9.62 -16.88
CA ASP A 40 -9.21 -9.43 -16.41
C ASP A 40 -9.13 -8.54 -15.15
N TYR A 41 -10.07 -7.60 -15.04
CA TYR A 41 -10.09 -6.59 -13.98
C TYR A 41 -11.51 -6.27 -13.53
N ALA A 42 -11.66 -5.92 -12.25
CA ALA A 42 -12.92 -5.42 -11.72
C ALA A 42 -12.70 -4.10 -10.96
N ARG A 43 -13.77 -3.35 -10.73
CA ARG A 43 -13.71 -2.13 -9.91
C ARG A 43 -13.41 -2.48 -8.45
N ALA A 44 -12.45 -1.77 -7.85
CA ALA A 44 -12.10 -1.93 -6.44
C ALA A 44 -12.61 -0.76 -5.60
N VAL A 45 -13.83 -0.88 -5.07
CA VAL A 45 -14.52 0.13 -4.28
C VAL A 45 -13.87 0.32 -2.92
N VAL A 46 -13.74 -0.74 -2.11
CA VAL A 46 -13.18 -0.62 -0.76
C VAL A 46 -11.73 -0.11 -0.81
N PRO A 47 -10.81 -0.67 -1.63
CA PRO A 47 -9.46 -0.13 -1.74
C PRO A 47 -9.41 1.31 -2.27
N ALA A 48 -10.32 1.71 -3.17
CA ALA A 48 -10.36 3.10 -3.65
C ALA A 48 -10.71 4.10 -2.54
N GLU A 49 -11.64 3.76 -1.64
CA GLU A 49 -11.93 4.63 -0.49
C GLU A 49 -10.80 4.64 0.53
N LEU A 50 -10.15 3.48 0.76
CA LEU A 50 -8.95 3.44 1.59
C LEU A 50 -7.84 4.34 1.02
N VAL A 51 -7.65 4.34 -0.31
CA VAL A 51 -6.71 5.26 -0.97
C VAL A 51 -7.04 6.72 -0.65
N ARG A 52 -8.30 7.13 -0.78
CA ARG A 52 -8.72 8.51 -0.48
C ARG A 52 -8.37 8.89 0.96
N ILE A 53 -8.71 8.04 1.92
CA ILE A 53 -8.47 8.26 3.35
C ILE A 53 -6.95 8.34 3.64
N LEU A 54 -6.17 7.41 3.10
CA LEU A 54 -4.73 7.33 3.36
C LEU A 54 -3.93 8.43 2.65
N VAL A 55 -4.40 8.92 1.50
CA VAL A 55 -3.83 10.11 0.87
C VAL A 55 -3.97 11.34 1.76
N ASP A 56 -5.12 11.50 2.41
CA ASP A 56 -5.35 12.59 3.35
C ASP A 56 -4.52 12.45 4.63
N ALA A 57 -4.34 11.22 5.13
CA ALA A 57 -3.63 10.96 6.38
C ALA A 57 -2.10 10.96 6.23
N PHE A 58 -1.56 10.35 5.17
CA PHE A 58 -0.15 10.00 5.07
C PHE A 58 0.55 10.46 3.79
N HIS A 59 -0.18 10.72 2.71
CA HIS A 59 0.41 11.03 1.40
C HIS A 59 -0.06 12.39 0.84
N PRO A 60 0.17 13.51 1.56
CA PRO A 60 -0.36 14.81 1.14
C PRO A 60 0.12 15.28 -0.24
N LEU A 61 1.30 14.82 -0.70
CA LEU A 61 1.82 15.14 -2.03
C LEU A 61 1.04 14.44 -3.17
N LEU A 62 0.25 13.42 -2.85
CA LEU A 62 -0.66 12.76 -3.79
C LEU A 62 -2.03 13.44 -3.87
N LYS A 63 -2.30 14.46 -3.04
CA LYS A 63 -3.56 15.21 -3.13
C LYS A 63 -3.75 15.83 -4.50
N GLY A 64 -4.98 15.74 -5.02
CA GLY A 64 -5.32 16.18 -6.37
C GLY A 64 -4.84 15.26 -7.50
N ARG A 65 -4.08 14.20 -7.19
CA ARG A 65 -3.68 13.20 -8.20
C ARG A 65 -4.80 12.19 -8.40
N VAL A 66 -5.11 11.94 -9.66
CA VAL A 66 -6.07 10.92 -10.05
C VAL A 66 -5.41 9.55 -9.90
N ILE A 67 -5.80 8.78 -8.88
CA ILE A 67 -5.39 7.39 -8.70
C ILE A 67 -6.58 6.50 -9.05
N ARG A 68 -6.38 5.52 -9.92
CA ARG A 68 -7.41 4.51 -10.22
C ARG A 68 -7.04 3.21 -9.55
N VAL A 69 -8.04 2.53 -9.01
CA VAL A 69 -7.84 1.30 -8.25
C VAL A 69 -8.68 0.19 -8.85
N LEU A 70 -8.06 -0.96 -9.06
CA LEU A 70 -8.65 -2.11 -9.72
C LEU A 70 -8.38 -3.38 -8.90
N TRP A 71 -9.29 -4.33 -9.02
CA TRP A 71 -9.02 -5.72 -8.69
C TRP A 71 -8.44 -6.45 -9.89
N ARG A 72 -7.66 -7.48 -9.60
CA ARG A 72 -7.40 -8.61 -10.48
C ARG A 72 -7.60 -9.89 -9.65
N GLU A 73 -8.19 -10.94 -10.24
CA GLU A 73 -8.55 -12.15 -9.49
C GLU A 73 -7.36 -12.68 -8.69
N ALA A 74 -6.29 -13.03 -9.39
CA ALA A 74 -5.05 -13.51 -8.84
C ALA A 74 -3.86 -12.82 -9.51
N MET A 75 -2.85 -12.50 -8.70
CA MET A 75 -1.59 -11.91 -9.16
C MET A 75 -0.43 -12.76 -8.64
N ARG A 76 0.45 -13.17 -9.56
CA ARG A 76 1.64 -13.97 -9.24
C ARG A 76 2.87 -13.43 -9.96
N ARG A 77 4.03 -13.56 -9.32
CA ARG A 77 5.34 -13.39 -9.94
C ARG A 77 6.18 -14.61 -9.61
N ARG A 78 6.49 -15.41 -10.63
CA ARG A 78 7.14 -16.72 -10.48
C ARG A 78 6.36 -17.59 -9.49
N ASP A 79 6.98 -17.94 -8.37
CA ASP A 79 6.47 -18.78 -7.29
C ASP A 79 5.71 -17.99 -6.21
N ARG A 80 5.79 -16.66 -6.20
CA ARG A 80 5.22 -15.81 -5.14
C ARG A 80 3.88 -15.19 -5.54
N THR A 81 2.96 -15.14 -4.59
CA THR A 81 1.71 -14.36 -4.69
C THR A 81 2.05 -12.88 -4.54
N VAL A 82 1.56 -12.05 -5.45
CA VAL A 82 1.66 -10.59 -5.35
C VAL A 82 0.34 -10.08 -4.76
N LEU A 83 0.41 -9.26 -3.71
CA LEU A 83 -0.79 -8.75 -3.02
C LEU A 83 -1.32 -7.46 -3.65
N GLY A 84 -0.42 -6.59 -4.12
CA GLY A 84 -0.72 -5.32 -4.74
C GLY A 84 0.35 -4.93 -5.77
N GLN A 85 0.01 -3.96 -6.61
CA GLN A 85 0.94 -3.37 -7.55
C GLN A 85 0.54 -1.93 -7.89
N ALA A 86 1.44 -0.99 -7.61
CA ALA A 86 1.41 0.37 -8.13
C ALA A 86 2.04 0.48 -9.52
N SER A 87 1.50 1.34 -10.37
CA SER A 87 2.08 1.70 -11.67
C SER A 87 1.77 3.14 -12.07
N VAL A 88 2.66 3.78 -12.83
CA VAL A 88 2.39 5.09 -13.45
C VAL A 88 1.53 4.88 -14.69
N ALA A 89 0.42 5.62 -14.77
CA ALA A 89 -0.35 5.70 -16.00
C ALA A 89 0.36 6.64 -16.98
N ALA A 90 0.88 6.07 -18.08
CA ALA A 90 1.59 6.78 -19.14
C ALA A 90 0.93 6.58 -20.51
N GLY A 91 1.31 7.41 -21.49
CA GLY A 91 0.86 7.29 -22.89
C GLY A 91 -0.65 7.16 -23.05
N LYS A 92 -1.10 6.12 -23.76
CA LYS A 92 -2.53 5.86 -24.01
C LYS A 92 -3.32 5.62 -22.73
N ILE A 93 -2.73 4.96 -21.73
CA ILE A 93 -3.40 4.70 -20.43
C ILE A 93 -3.70 6.03 -19.74
N ARG A 94 -2.72 6.94 -19.67
CA ARG A 94 -2.92 8.31 -19.15
C ARG A 94 -4.01 9.04 -19.92
N TYR A 95 -3.97 8.96 -21.25
CA TYR A 95 -4.90 9.66 -22.12
C TYR A 95 -6.36 9.25 -21.88
N PHE A 96 -6.64 7.95 -21.77
CA PHE A 96 -8.02 7.45 -21.59
C PHE A 96 -8.49 7.49 -20.13
N SER A 97 -7.67 7.02 -19.19
CA SER A 97 -8.08 6.93 -17.77
C SER A 97 -8.05 8.27 -17.03
N LYS A 98 -7.27 9.23 -17.56
CA LYS A 98 -6.84 10.47 -16.90
C LYS A 98 -6.08 10.25 -15.57
N ALA A 99 -5.72 9.00 -15.27
CA ALA A 99 -5.03 8.64 -14.05
C ALA A 99 -3.56 9.05 -14.08
N HIS A 100 -3.00 9.42 -12.95
CA HIS A 100 -1.57 9.55 -12.72
C HIS A 100 -0.98 8.19 -12.34
N PHE A 101 -1.70 7.44 -11.50
CA PHE A 101 -1.31 6.13 -11.01
C PHE A 101 -2.45 5.13 -11.16
N LEU A 102 -2.10 3.86 -11.37
CA LEU A 102 -2.99 2.73 -11.22
C LEU A 102 -2.49 1.87 -10.06
N LEU A 103 -3.38 1.54 -9.13
CA LEU A 103 -3.16 0.51 -8.11
C LEU A 103 -3.99 -0.71 -8.47
N VAL A 104 -3.38 -1.89 -8.49
CA VAL A 104 -4.07 -3.16 -8.73
C VAL A 104 -3.86 -4.06 -7.53
N PHE A 105 -4.93 -4.59 -6.97
CA PHE A 105 -4.87 -5.51 -5.83
C PHE A 105 -5.33 -6.90 -6.22
N ASN A 106 -4.74 -7.90 -5.57
CA ASN A 106 -5.08 -9.31 -5.74
C ASN A 106 -6.34 -9.63 -4.93
N TRP A 107 -7.46 -9.85 -5.62
CA TRP A 107 -8.76 -10.06 -4.99
C TRP A 107 -8.79 -11.34 -4.16
N THR A 108 -8.25 -12.46 -4.66
CA THR A 108 -8.20 -13.72 -3.93
C THR A 108 -7.41 -13.59 -2.63
N ALA A 109 -6.23 -12.96 -2.67
CA ALA A 109 -5.40 -12.78 -1.49
C ALA A 109 -5.97 -11.74 -0.51
N TRP A 110 -6.54 -10.64 -1.01
CA TRP A 110 -7.16 -9.60 -0.18
C TRP A 110 -8.21 -10.14 0.79
N ARG A 111 -8.99 -11.13 0.33
CA ARG A 111 -10.06 -11.77 1.12
C ARG A 111 -9.53 -12.52 2.35
N THR A 112 -8.26 -12.93 2.34
CA THR A 112 -7.61 -13.61 3.48
C THR A 112 -6.98 -12.63 4.46
N LEU A 113 -6.83 -11.35 4.09
CA LEU A 113 -6.24 -10.31 4.94
C LEU A 113 -7.24 -9.78 5.97
N THR A 114 -6.74 -9.44 7.16
CA THR A 114 -7.52 -8.69 8.16
C THR A 114 -7.74 -7.24 7.69
N PRO A 115 -8.73 -6.50 8.24
CA PRO A 115 -8.91 -5.08 7.95
C PRO A 115 -7.65 -4.23 8.14
N VAL A 116 -6.86 -4.49 9.20
CA VAL A 116 -5.59 -3.78 9.42
C VAL A 116 -4.59 -4.06 8.30
N GLN A 117 -4.45 -5.32 7.90
CA GLN A 117 -3.54 -5.71 6.82
C GLN A 117 -3.95 -5.11 5.49
N ARG A 118 -5.26 -5.00 5.23
CA ARG A 118 -5.80 -4.33 4.04
C ARG A 118 -5.45 -2.85 4.01
N VAL A 119 -5.59 -2.15 5.13
CA VAL A 119 -5.19 -0.73 5.26
C VAL A 119 -3.68 -0.59 5.05
N ALA A 120 -2.86 -1.44 5.68
CA ALA A 120 -1.40 -1.45 5.53
C ALA A 120 -0.97 -1.72 4.08
N LEU A 121 -1.59 -2.68 3.39
CA LEU A 121 -1.33 -2.98 1.99
C LEU A 121 -1.63 -1.80 1.06
N VAL A 122 -2.75 -1.10 1.26
CA VAL A 122 -3.06 0.09 0.45
C VAL A 122 -2.05 1.22 0.71
N ASP A 123 -1.66 1.41 1.96
CA ASP A 123 -0.65 2.40 2.34
C ASP A 123 0.74 2.08 1.73
N HIS A 124 1.09 0.79 1.70
CA HIS A 124 2.30 0.31 1.04
C HIS A 124 2.32 0.68 -0.44
N GLU A 125 1.26 0.36 -1.19
CA GLU A 125 1.17 0.67 -2.61
C GLU A 125 1.18 2.19 -2.89
N LEU A 126 0.58 2.99 -2.00
CA LEU A 126 0.65 4.45 -2.10
C LEU A 126 2.07 4.99 -1.87
N THR A 127 2.86 4.35 -1.02
CA THR A 127 4.25 4.77 -0.73
C THR A 127 5.15 4.65 -1.97
N HIS A 128 4.83 3.74 -2.90
CA HIS A 128 5.50 3.69 -4.20
C HIS A 128 5.22 4.93 -5.07
N CYS A 129 4.09 5.61 -4.90
CA CYS A 129 3.66 6.69 -5.76
C CYS A 129 4.32 8.01 -5.34
N VAL A 130 5.10 8.62 -6.23
CA VAL A 130 5.78 9.89 -5.97
C VAL A 130 5.53 10.88 -7.10
N VAL A 131 5.37 12.15 -6.75
CA VAL A 131 5.29 13.25 -7.71
C VAL A 131 6.61 14.01 -7.66
N ASP A 132 7.31 14.06 -8.78
CA ASP A 132 8.45 14.93 -9.00
C ASP A 132 7.96 16.39 -8.93
N SER A 133 8.33 17.10 -7.87
CA SER A 133 7.85 18.46 -7.57
C SER A 133 8.32 19.50 -8.59
N GLU A 134 9.43 19.25 -9.29
CA GLU A 134 9.95 20.21 -10.28
C GLU A 134 9.25 20.06 -11.63
N LYS A 135 8.86 18.83 -11.98
CA LYS A 135 8.31 18.49 -13.32
C LYS A 135 6.84 18.13 -13.31
N ASP A 136 6.20 18.19 -12.14
CA ASP A 136 4.83 17.73 -11.89
C ASP A 136 4.57 16.30 -12.42
N ARG A 137 5.59 15.45 -12.36
CA ARG A 137 5.60 14.17 -13.06
C ARG A 137 5.41 13.02 -12.08
N ALA A 138 4.41 12.17 -12.36
CA ALA A 138 4.20 10.93 -11.65
C ALA A 138 5.36 9.94 -11.91
N THR A 139 5.96 9.43 -10.84
CA THR A 139 7.01 8.41 -10.86
C THR A 139 6.77 7.36 -9.78
N LEU A 140 7.40 6.20 -9.92
CA LEU A 140 7.44 5.20 -8.85
C LEU A 140 8.80 5.22 -8.18
N VAL A 141 8.81 5.03 -6.86
CA VAL A 141 10.02 4.68 -6.12
C VAL A 141 9.98 3.20 -5.81
N SER A 142 11.14 2.54 -5.95
CA SER A 142 11.29 1.18 -5.45
C SER A 142 11.59 1.24 -3.95
N HIS A 143 11.16 0.22 -3.24
CA HIS A 143 11.52 -0.01 -1.85
C HIS A 143 13.03 -0.33 -1.69
N ASP A 144 13.66 0.11 -0.59
CA ASP A 144 15.08 -0.15 -0.28
C ASP A 144 15.32 -1.61 0.15
N ILE A 145 14.26 -2.25 0.66
CA ILE A 145 14.08 -3.61 1.16
C ILE A 145 12.64 -4.03 0.75
N GLU A 146 12.23 -5.31 0.76
CA GLU A 146 10.85 -5.72 0.36
C GLU A 146 9.68 -4.92 1.02
N GLU A 147 9.93 -4.09 2.05
CA GLU A 147 9.01 -3.17 2.71
C GLU A 147 9.60 -1.76 2.92
N PHE A 148 8.76 -0.72 3.00
CA PHE A 148 9.21 0.65 3.33
C PHE A 148 9.31 0.86 4.84
N GLY A 149 10.38 1.54 5.30
CA GLY A 149 10.54 1.85 6.72
C GLY A 149 9.38 2.66 7.33
N SER A 150 8.67 3.47 6.54
CA SER A 150 7.44 4.16 6.97
C SER A 150 6.30 3.20 7.30
N ILE A 151 6.12 2.15 6.50
CA ILE A 151 5.09 1.12 6.71
C ILE A 151 5.42 0.31 7.96
N VAL A 152 6.67 -0.13 8.13
CA VAL A 152 7.11 -0.84 9.35
C VAL A 152 6.90 0.02 10.60
N ARG A 153 7.23 1.32 10.55
CA ARG A 153 7.01 2.24 11.69
C ARG A 153 5.53 2.41 12.04
N ARG A 154 4.65 2.41 11.03
CA ARG A 154 3.20 2.60 11.24
C ARG A 154 2.51 1.33 11.72
N TYR A 155 2.73 0.21 11.03
CA TYR A 155 1.94 -1.02 11.23
C TYR A 155 2.72 -2.17 11.85
N GLY A 156 4.03 -2.02 12.07
CA GLY A 156 4.90 -3.14 12.40
C GLY A 156 5.06 -4.12 11.22
N PHE A 157 5.43 -5.37 11.52
CA PHE A 157 5.40 -6.45 10.55
C PHE A 157 3.95 -6.92 10.37
N TRP A 158 3.26 -6.33 9.42
CA TRP A 158 1.83 -6.54 9.22
C TRP A 158 1.50 -7.85 8.47
N LEU A 159 2.48 -8.48 7.80
CA LEU A 159 2.36 -9.84 7.27
C LEU A 159 3.18 -10.83 8.11
N PRO A 160 2.63 -12.00 8.47
CA PRO A 160 3.37 -13.04 9.20
C PRO A 160 4.63 -13.51 8.47
N ASP A 161 4.61 -13.63 7.13
CA ASP A 161 5.80 -14.03 6.34
C ASP A 161 6.89 -12.93 6.29
N LEU A 162 6.58 -11.69 6.70
CA LEU A 162 7.58 -10.64 6.92
C LEU A 162 8.18 -10.69 8.34
N GLU A 163 7.74 -11.57 9.24
CA GLU A 163 8.41 -11.76 10.54
C GLU A 163 9.79 -12.42 10.39
N ASP A 164 10.01 -13.26 9.37
CA ASP A 164 11.36 -13.75 9.04
C ASP A 164 12.28 -12.61 8.52
N PHE A 165 11.70 -11.48 8.11
CA PHE A 165 12.42 -10.26 7.77
C PHE A 165 13.07 -9.57 8.98
N SER A 166 12.59 -9.85 10.20
CA SER A 166 13.21 -9.38 11.45
C SER A 166 14.65 -9.88 11.61
N LYS A 167 14.97 -11.06 11.05
CA LYS A 167 16.32 -11.62 11.05
C LYS A 167 17.26 -10.90 10.08
N VAL A 168 16.74 -10.24 9.06
CA VAL A 168 17.53 -9.50 8.06
C VAL A 168 17.85 -8.08 8.53
N VAL A 169 16.90 -7.38 9.17
CA VAL A 169 17.13 -6.03 9.69
C VAL A 169 18.12 -6.03 10.86
N ALA A 170 18.16 -7.10 11.67
CA ALA A 170 19.17 -7.28 12.71
C ALA A 170 20.62 -7.33 12.17
N ALA A 171 20.81 -7.70 10.89
CA ALA A 171 22.13 -7.74 10.26
C ALA A 171 22.55 -6.37 9.69
N THR A 172 21.61 -5.50 9.30
CA THR A 172 21.91 -4.19 8.70
C THR A 172 22.22 -3.11 9.74
N GLN A 173 21.76 -3.27 10.99
CA GLN A 173 22.07 -2.34 12.09
C GLN A 173 23.49 -2.49 12.67
N LEU A 174 24.29 -3.46 12.21
CA LEU A 174 25.64 -3.74 12.72
C LEU A 174 26.79 -3.40 11.75
N THR A 175 26.49 -2.78 10.59
CA THR A 175 27.52 -2.39 9.60
C THR A 175 27.40 -0.93 9.15
N LEU A 176 26.88 -0.03 9.99
CA LEU A 176 27.17 1.39 9.89
C LEU A 176 28.31 1.70 10.85
N GLY A 177 29.53 1.63 10.31
CA GLY A 177 30.77 1.80 11.05
C GLY A 177 30.83 3.14 11.79
N LEU A 178 30.99 3.07 13.10
CA LEU A 178 31.70 4.10 13.85
C LEU A 178 33.21 3.89 13.61
N GLY A 179 33.67 4.38 12.47
CA GLY A 179 35.05 4.73 12.16
C GLY A 179 34.93 5.84 11.11
N SER A 180 35.45 7.05 11.33
CA SER A 180 36.85 7.30 11.69
C SER A 180 37.08 8.75 12.13
N SER A 181 38.03 8.89 13.09
CA SER A 181 39.12 9.91 13.20
C SER A 181 38.73 11.40 13.33
N GLU A 182 39.40 12.30 14.07
CA GLU A 182 40.82 12.59 14.39
C GLU A 182 40.83 13.46 15.70
N GLY A 183 41.90 13.70 16.48
CA GLY A 183 43.32 13.47 16.37
C GLY A 183 44.11 14.12 17.55
N THR A 184 45.44 14.00 17.45
CA THR A 184 46.53 14.79 18.08
C THR A 184 46.75 14.76 19.59
N ALA A 185 47.81 14.07 19.99
CA ALA A 185 48.92 14.65 20.76
C ALA A 185 50.24 14.09 20.23
#